data_AF-A0A6A3CBJ5-F1
#
_entry.id   AF-A0A6A3CBJ5-F1
#
_cell.length_a   1.000
_cell.length_b   1.000
_cell.length_c   1.000
_cell.angle_alpha   90.00
_cell.angle_beta   90.00
_cell.angle_gamma   90.00
#
_symmetry.space_group_name_H-M   'P 1'
#
loop_
_entity.id
_entity.type
_entity.pdbx_description
1 polymer ?
#
loop_
_entity_poly.entity_id
_entity_poly.type
_entity_poly.pdbx_seq_one_letter_code
_entity_poly.pdbx_strand_id
1 'polypeptide(L)'
;MGLLPKGITRFDFDDSGQFEVQLDQACNAKFESELHYDRNVSGTLSYGQIGALSGISSQELFLWFPVKGIRVDVPSSGVIYFDVGVIFKQLSLSLFETPRDCTAIRESGDLIRDGNLLAISMEKNSRAKVGYKFDQERFERKGKGSYSIA
;
A
#
# COMPACT_ATOMS: atom_id res chain seq x y z
N MET A 1 17.11 -4.11 -5.74
CA MET A 1 16.92 -3.08 -6.78
C MET A 1 15.81 -3.56 -7.69
N GLY A 2 14.69 -2.83 -7.77
CA GLY A 2 13.56 -3.28 -8.59
C GLY A 2 12.32 -2.38 -8.45
N LEU A 3 11.49 -2.35 -9.49
CA LEU A 3 10.25 -1.56 -9.56
C LEU A 3 9.06 -2.26 -8.86
N LEU A 4 9.15 -3.57 -8.64
CA LEU A 4 8.09 -4.36 -8.03
C LEU A 4 8.31 -4.47 -6.51
N PRO A 5 7.23 -4.36 -5.70
CA PRO A 5 7.31 -4.50 -4.26
C PRO A 5 7.56 -5.95 -3.83
N LYS A 6 7.87 -6.13 -2.54
CA LYS A 6 7.89 -7.47 -1.91
C LYS A 6 6.46 -8.01 -1.80
N GLY A 7 6.32 -9.34 -1.66
CA GLY A 7 5.00 -9.99 -1.54
C GLY A 7 4.51 -10.68 -2.82
N ILE A 8 5.40 -10.86 -3.80
CA ILE A 8 5.09 -11.61 -5.02
C ILE A 8 4.89 -13.09 -4.65
N THR A 9 3.70 -13.60 -4.95
CA THR A 9 3.32 -15.01 -4.75
C THR A 9 3.51 -15.84 -6.01
N ARG A 10 3.30 -15.25 -7.18
CA ARG A 10 3.53 -15.87 -8.49
C ARG A 10 4.15 -14.87 -9.44
N PHE A 11 5.03 -15.38 -10.30
CA PHE A 11 5.68 -14.63 -11.35
C PHE A 11 5.72 -15.54 -12.59
N ASP A 12 5.19 -15.03 -13.69
CA ASP A 12 5.23 -15.65 -15.01
C ASP A 12 5.89 -14.68 -16.00
N PHE A 13 6.65 -15.22 -16.94
CA PHE A 13 7.35 -14.48 -17.96
C PHE A 13 7.52 -15.36 -19.20
N ASP A 14 7.13 -14.84 -20.36
CA ASP A 14 7.22 -15.56 -21.63
C ASP A 14 8.31 -15.02 -22.56
N ASP A 15 8.60 -15.80 -23.63
CA ASP A 15 9.60 -15.43 -24.64
C ASP A 15 9.19 -14.19 -25.47
N SER A 16 7.93 -13.76 -25.39
CA SER A 16 7.46 -12.53 -26.04
C SER A 16 7.79 -11.27 -25.22
N GLY A 17 8.32 -11.45 -24.00
CA GLY A 17 8.61 -10.39 -23.06
C GLY A 17 7.43 -10.01 -22.19
N GLN A 18 6.29 -10.69 -22.30
CA GLN A 18 5.16 -10.45 -21.41
C GLN A 18 5.43 -11.05 -20.03
N PHE A 19 5.06 -10.31 -19.00
CA PHE A 19 5.14 -10.76 -17.63
C PHE A 19 3.79 -10.60 -16.93
N GLU A 20 3.54 -11.50 -15.98
CA GLU A 20 2.44 -11.40 -15.04
C GLU A 20 2.94 -11.69 -13.63
N VAL A 21 2.59 -10.81 -12.70
CA VAL A 21 3.00 -10.87 -11.30
C VAL A 21 1.74 -10.85 -10.45
N GLN A 22 1.66 -11.79 -9.52
CA GLN A 22 0.56 -11.86 -8.58
C GLN A 22 1.07 -11.63 -7.15
N LEU A 23 0.57 -10.57 -6.52
CA LEU A 23 0.81 -10.24 -5.13
C LEU A 23 -0.18 -10.99 -4.23
N ASP A 24 0.18 -11.13 -2.96
CA ASP A 24 -0.73 -11.66 -1.93
C ASP A 24 -1.96 -10.76 -1.76
N GLN A 25 -1.74 -9.44 -1.78
CA GLN A 25 -2.76 -8.40 -1.65
C GLN A 25 -2.35 -7.10 -2.36
N ALA A 26 -3.32 -6.23 -2.65
CA ALA A 26 -3.05 -4.90 -3.18
C ALA A 26 -2.37 -4.02 -2.11
N CYS A 27 -1.42 -3.19 -2.52
CA CYS A 27 -0.60 -2.43 -1.59
C CYS A 27 -0.15 -1.08 -2.15
N ASN A 28 0.14 -0.14 -1.25
CA ASN A 28 0.70 1.17 -1.59
C ASN A 28 2.16 1.26 -1.18
N ALA A 29 3.00 1.76 -2.08
CA ALA A 29 4.39 2.08 -1.81
C ALA A 29 4.58 3.60 -1.92
N LYS A 30 5.20 4.19 -0.90
CA LYS A 30 5.48 5.62 -0.85
C LYS A 30 6.91 5.91 -1.35
N PHE A 31 7.00 6.54 -2.51
CA PHE A 31 8.23 7.11 -3.06
C PHE A 31 8.16 8.66 -2.96
N GLU A 32 8.55 9.39 -4.01
CA GLU A 32 8.22 10.82 -4.15
C GLU A 32 6.71 11.03 -4.24
N SER A 33 6.03 10.16 -4.98
CA SER A 33 4.57 10.01 -4.97
C SER A 33 4.17 8.62 -4.48
N GLU A 34 2.90 8.48 -4.12
CA GLU A 34 2.34 7.18 -3.77
C GLU A 34 2.08 6.37 -5.05
N LEU A 35 2.56 5.13 -5.08
CA LEU A 35 2.28 4.15 -6.12
C LEU A 35 1.38 3.06 -5.53
N HIS A 36 0.27 2.81 -6.20
CA HIS A 36 -0.64 1.72 -5.89
C HIS A 36 -0.33 0.54 -6.81
N TYR A 37 -0.21 -0.64 -6.21
CA TYR A 37 -0.06 -1.91 -6.91
C TYR A 37 -1.29 -2.77 -6.64
N ASP A 38 -1.96 -3.16 -7.70
CA ASP A 38 -3.05 -4.12 -7.67
C ASP A 38 -2.50 -5.52 -7.36
N ARG A 39 -3.39 -6.45 -7.00
CA ARG A 39 -3.00 -7.84 -6.78
C ARG A 39 -2.39 -8.49 -8.02
N ASN A 40 -2.88 -8.15 -9.21
CA ASN A 40 -2.36 -8.67 -10.47
C ASN A 40 -1.73 -7.51 -11.23
N VAL A 41 -0.44 -7.65 -11.53
CA VAL A 41 0.33 -6.67 -12.30
C VAL A 41 0.84 -7.38 -13.54
N SER A 42 0.65 -6.77 -14.70
CA SER A 42 1.12 -7.34 -15.97
C SER A 42 1.69 -6.27 -16.88
N GLY A 43 2.52 -6.67 -17.83
CA GLY A 43 3.09 -5.78 -18.82
C GLY A 43 4.02 -6.50 -19.78
N THR A 44 4.66 -5.74 -20.66
CA THR A 44 5.63 -6.25 -21.64
C THR A 44 6.98 -5.58 -21.41
N LEU A 45 7.99 -6.37 -21.11
CA LEU A 45 9.36 -5.94 -20.92
C LEU A 45 10.07 -5.88 -22.29
N SER A 46 10.68 -4.75 -22.57
CA SER A 46 11.58 -4.55 -23.70
C SER A 46 12.83 -3.80 -23.24
N TYR A 47 13.82 -3.68 -24.12
CA TYR A 47 15.07 -3.02 -23.76
C TYR A 47 14.83 -1.55 -23.37
N GLY A 48 15.10 -1.21 -22.11
CA GLY A 48 14.94 0.15 -21.58
C GLY A 48 13.49 0.59 -21.31
N GLN A 49 12.51 -0.30 -21.49
CA GLN A 49 11.10 0.04 -21.35
C GLN A 49 10.24 -1.12 -20.83
N ILE A 50 9.20 -0.78 -20.09
CA ILE A 50 8.04 -1.61 -19.81
C ILE A 50 6.84 -0.96 -20.50
N GLY A 51 6.22 -1.67 -21.42
CA GLY A 51 5.00 -1.25 -22.12
C GLY A 51 3.78 -2.04 -21.63
N ALA A 52 2.60 -1.63 -22.09
CA ALA A 52 1.32 -2.30 -21.82
C ALA A 52 1.09 -2.61 -20.33
N LEU A 53 1.59 -1.75 -19.45
CA LEU A 53 1.57 -1.96 -18.01
C LEU A 53 0.13 -1.83 -17.48
N SER A 54 -0.25 -2.76 -16.62
CA SER A 54 -1.55 -2.82 -15.96
C SER A 54 -1.37 -3.22 -14.49
N GLY A 55 -2.29 -2.78 -13.64
CA GLY A 55 -2.25 -3.04 -12.21
C GLY A 55 -1.34 -2.11 -11.41
N ILE A 56 -0.87 -1.01 -12.01
CA ILE A 56 -0.09 0.02 -11.31
C ILE A 56 -0.73 1.38 -11.54
N SER A 57 -0.92 2.14 -10.47
CA SER A 57 -1.42 3.51 -10.53
C SER A 57 -0.52 4.45 -9.72
N SER A 58 -0.30 5.66 -10.21
CA SER A 58 0.43 6.71 -9.48
C SER A 58 -0.55 7.76 -8.98
N GLN A 59 -0.35 8.22 -7.75
CA GLN A 59 -1.07 9.36 -7.23
C GLN A 59 -0.48 10.68 -7.75
N GLU A 60 -1.34 11.59 -8.19
CA GLU A 60 -1.00 12.96 -8.57
C GLU A 60 -2.12 13.90 -8.14
N LEU A 61 -1.79 14.97 -7.41
CA LEU A 61 -2.76 15.91 -6.83
C LEU A 61 -4.06 15.19 -6.40
N PHE A 62 -3.97 14.27 -5.42
CA PHE A 62 -5.07 13.45 -4.88
C PHE A 62 -5.78 12.45 -5.83
N LEU A 63 -5.47 12.41 -7.13
CA LEU A 63 -6.07 11.48 -8.10
C LEU A 63 -5.13 10.32 -8.42
N TRP A 64 -5.70 9.14 -8.66
CA TRP A 64 -4.96 7.97 -9.11
C TRP A 64 -4.99 7.87 -10.63
N PHE A 65 -3.81 7.85 -11.25
CA PHE A 65 -3.66 7.70 -12.68
C PHE A 65 -3.00 6.37 -13.02
N PRO A 66 -3.56 5.59 -13.96
CA PRO A 66 -2.99 4.31 -14.35
C PRO A 66 -1.65 4.53 -15.07
N VAL A 67 -0.64 3.75 -14.70
CA VAL A 67 0.67 3.76 -15.35
C VAL A 67 0.62 2.77 -16.51
N LYS A 68 0.75 3.27 -17.74
CA LYS A 68 0.70 2.49 -18.99
C LYS A 68 2.07 1.98 -19.44
N GLY A 69 3.13 2.62 -18.96
CA GLY A 69 4.49 2.21 -19.27
C GLY A 69 5.52 2.94 -18.43
N ILE A 70 6.73 2.39 -18.42
CA ILE A 70 7.89 2.94 -17.72
C ILE A 70 9.06 2.90 -18.70
N ARG A 71 9.79 4.00 -18.88
CA ARG A 71 10.92 4.07 -19.82
C ARG A 71 12.13 4.79 -19.24
N VAL A 72 13.31 4.39 -19.70
CA VAL A 72 14.60 4.97 -19.34
C VAL A 72 15.26 5.51 -20.60
N ASP A 73 15.11 6.80 -20.87
CA ASP A 73 15.61 7.41 -22.12
C ASP A 73 17.15 7.53 -22.13
N VAL A 74 17.76 7.83 -20.99
CA VAL A 74 19.22 8.00 -20.84
C VAL A 74 19.68 7.32 -19.55
N PRO A 75 20.34 6.16 -19.61
CA PRO A 75 20.77 5.43 -18.41
C PRO A 75 21.67 6.24 -17.46
N SER A 76 22.43 7.20 -18.00
CA SER A 76 23.33 8.07 -17.22
C SER A 76 22.62 9.23 -16.53
N SER A 77 21.36 9.53 -16.84
CA SER A 77 20.64 10.67 -16.24
C SER A 77 20.15 10.38 -14.82
N GLY A 78 20.01 9.11 -14.45
CA GLY A 78 19.43 8.75 -13.16
C GLY A 78 17.92 8.94 -13.07
N VAL A 79 17.20 9.13 -14.20
CA VAL A 79 15.76 9.43 -14.23
C VAL A 79 15.00 8.37 -15.03
N ILE A 80 13.81 8.00 -14.53
CA ILE A 80 12.83 7.17 -15.24
C ILE A 80 11.54 7.93 -15.46
N TYR A 81 10.86 7.59 -16.55
CA TYR A 81 9.62 8.22 -16.97
C TYR A 81 8.46 7.24 -16.85
N PHE A 82 7.43 7.61 -16.10
CA PHE A 82 6.18 6.88 -15.98
C PHE A 82 5.16 7.50 -16.92
N ASP A 83 4.65 6.71 -17.85
CA ASP A 83 3.56 7.11 -18.74
C ASP A 83 2.23 6.96 -18.02
N VAL A 84 1.59 8.08 -17.67
CA VAL A 84 0.25 8.10 -17.07
C VAL A 84 -0.83 8.53 -18.08
N GLY A 85 -0.56 8.36 -19.37
CA GLY A 85 -1.47 8.61 -20.49
C GLY A 85 -1.50 10.05 -20.98
N VAL A 86 -1.66 11.03 -20.08
CA VAL A 86 -1.75 12.46 -20.45
C VAL A 86 -0.37 13.13 -20.44
N ILE A 87 0.50 12.70 -19.54
CA ILE A 87 1.84 13.25 -19.34
C ILE A 87 2.80 12.17 -18.86
N PHE A 88 4.11 12.43 -19.00
CA PHE A 88 5.15 11.62 -18.38
C PHE A 88 5.53 12.18 -17.02
N LYS A 89 5.49 11.32 -16.00
CA LYS A 89 6.01 11.63 -14.67
C LYS A 89 7.47 11.23 -14.57
N GLN A 90 8.30 12.14 -14.07
CA GLN A 90 9.72 11.91 -13.88
C GLN A 90 9.97 11.47 -12.44
N LEU A 91 10.69 10.36 -12.26
CA LEU A 91 11.11 9.84 -10.96
C LEU A 91 12.61 9.53 -10.99
N SER A 92 13.31 9.73 -9.88
CA SER A 92 14.72 9.35 -9.78
C SER A 92 14.88 7.83 -9.67
N LEU A 93 15.80 7.25 -10.45
CA LEU A 93 16.20 5.84 -10.39
C LEU A 93 16.60 5.41 -8.97
N SER A 94 17.28 6.29 -8.24
CA SER A 94 17.74 6.03 -6.86
C SER A 94 16.59 5.75 -5.88
N LEU A 95 15.37 6.17 -6.18
CA LEU A 95 14.19 5.84 -5.36
C LEU A 95 13.91 4.34 -5.32
N PHE A 96 14.31 3.61 -6.36
CA PHE A 96 14.09 2.18 -6.52
C PHE A 96 15.32 1.35 -6.15
N GLU A 97 16.43 2.02 -5.77
CA GLU A 97 17.59 1.36 -5.19
C GLU A 97 17.30 0.90 -3.75
N THR A 98 16.58 1.70 -2.98
CA THR A 98 16.13 1.27 -1.64
C THR A 98 14.70 0.73 -1.76
N PRO A 99 14.46 -0.58 -1.62
CA PRO A 99 13.12 -1.13 -1.70
C PRO A 99 12.25 -0.49 -0.60
N ARG A 100 11.20 0.23 -1.01
CA ARG A 100 10.22 0.77 -0.07
C ARG A 100 9.28 -0.34 0.38
N ASP A 101 8.86 -0.29 1.64
CA ASP A 101 7.87 -1.22 2.15
C ASP A 101 6.52 -0.95 1.49
N CYS A 102 5.93 -1.99 0.90
CA CYS A 102 4.58 -1.92 0.39
C CYS A 102 3.63 -2.15 1.56
N THR A 103 2.82 -1.15 1.89
CA THR A 103 1.83 -1.28 2.94
C THR A 103 0.55 -1.80 2.30
N ALA A 104 0.18 -3.02 2.66
CA ALA A 104 -1.08 -3.61 2.25
C ALA A 104 -2.25 -2.65 2.52
N ILE A 105 -3.11 -2.47 1.51
CA ILE A 105 -4.39 -1.83 1.75
C ILE A 105 -5.23 -2.85 2.50
N ARG A 106 -5.34 -2.66 3.82
CA ARG A 106 -6.39 -3.33 4.58
C ARG A 106 -7.71 -2.72 4.14
N GLU A 107 -8.35 -3.31 3.14
CA GLU A 107 -9.77 -3.05 2.95
C GLU A 107 -10.44 -3.34 4.28
N SER A 108 -11.01 -2.29 4.90
CA SER A 108 -11.81 -2.44 6.11
C SER A 108 -13.12 -3.10 5.68
N GLY A 109 -13.04 -4.41 5.44
CA GLY A 109 -14.08 -5.24 4.85
C GLY A 109 -14.12 -6.67 5.41
N ASP A 110 -13.38 -6.97 6.48
CA ASP A 110 -13.54 -8.21 7.26
C ASP A 110 -13.99 -7.90 8.70
N LEU A 111 -15.23 -7.41 8.79
CA LEU A 111 -16.17 -7.79 9.83
C LEU A 111 -17.31 -8.43 9.01
N ILE A 112 -17.57 -9.74 9.02
CA ILE A 112 -18.14 -10.53 10.11
C ILE A 112 -17.97 -12.01 9.75
N ARG A 113 -17.26 -12.78 10.57
CA ARG A 113 -17.67 -14.14 10.92
C ARG A 113 -17.27 -14.40 12.36
N ASP A 114 -18.26 -14.75 13.17
CA ASP A 114 -18.12 -15.21 14.55
C ASP A 114 -17.88 -14.12 15.62
N GLY A 115 -18.89 -13.26 15.79
CA GLY A 115 -19.53 -13.00 17.10
C GLY A 115 -18.72 -12.64 18.34
N ASN A 116 -17.44 -12.27 18.25
CA ASN A 116 -16.63 -11.89 19.41
C ASN A 116 -15.79 -10.64 19.13
N LEU A 117 -16.14 -9.54 19.80
CA LEU A 117 -15.41 -8.28 19.72
C LEU A 117 -14.19 -8.34 20.64
N LEU A 118 -13.00 -8.60 20.08
CA LEU A 118 -11.75 -8.32 20.77
C LEU A 118 -11.30 -6.90 20.42
N ALA A 119 -11.42 -6.00 21.39
CA ALA A 119 -10.75 -4.72 21.37
C ALA A 119 -9.23 -4.98 21.40
N ILE A 120 -8.60 -5.02 20.23
CA ILE A 120 -7.14 -4.99 20.13
C ILE A 120 -6.73 -3.58 19.74
N SER A 121 -6.57 -2.79 20.80
CA SER A 121 -5.59 -1.71 20.96
C SER A 121 -4.66 -1.45 19.78
N MET A 122 -4.69 -0.22 19.28
CA MET A 122 -3.47 0.44 18.81
C MET A 122 -3.40 1.85 19.40
N GLU A 123 -2.76 1.91 20.57
CA GLU A 123 -2.22 3.11 21.18
C GLU A 123 -0.77 3.32 20.70
N LYS A 124 -0.43 4.60 20.49
CA LYS A 124 0.88 5.26 20.28
C LYS A 124 1.36 5.50 18.83
N ASN A 125 1.12 6.73 18.35
CA ASN A 125 2.24 7.67 18.23
C ASN A 125 1.83 9.17 18.42
N SER A 126 2.49 9.79 19.40
CA SER A 126 2.79 11.23 19.63
C SER A 126 1.72 12.34 19.63
N ARG A 127 1.50 12.88 20.85
CA ARG A 127 1.46 14.30 21.27
C ARG A 127 0.46 15.26 20.60
N ALA A 128 -0.70 15.42 21.24
CA ALA A 128 -1.26 16.73 21.58
C ALA A 128 -2.24 16.57 22.76
N LYS A 129 -1.90 17.18 23.90
CA LYS A 129 -2.82 17.32 25.04
C LYS A 129 -3.90 18.32 24.66
N VAL A 130 -5.17 17.91 24.67
CA VAL A 130 -6.28 18.82 24.97
C VAL A 130 -7.27 18.05 25.84
N GLY A 131 -7.29 18.40 27.12
CA GLY A 131 -8.25 17.86 28.07
C GLY A 131 -9.60 18.54 27.92
N TYR A 132 -10.65 17.75 27.78
CA TYR A 132 -12.01 18.18 28.07
C TYR A 132 -12.60 17.22 29.10
N LYS A 133 -12.89 17.79 30.27
CA LYS A 133 -13.55 17.16 31.41
C LYS A 133 -15.06 17.19 31.14
N PHE A 134 -15.70 16.03 31.10
CA PHE A 134 -17.15 15.94 31.17
C PHE A 134 -17.48 15.07 32.38
N ASP A 135 -17.85 15.74 33.47
CA ASP A 135 -18.40 15.14 34.67
C ASP A 135 -19.84 14.69 34.35
N GLN A 136 -20.16 13.41 34.59
CA GLN A 136 -21.55 12.98 34.75
C GLN A 136 -21.64 12.05 35.95
N GLU A 137 -22.22 12.61 37.00
CA GLU A 137 -22.50 11.96 38.27
C GLU A 137 -23.57 10.87 38.15
N ARG A 138 -23.41 9.87 39.03
CA ARG A 138 -24.47 9.21 39.81
C ARG A 138 -25.57 8.45 39.04
N PHE A 139 -25.44 7.13 39.06
CA PHE A 139 -26.56 6.31 39.53
C PHE A 139 -26.06 5.17 40.44
N GLU A 140 -26.63 5.15 41.64
CA GLU A 140 -26.31 4.28 42.76
C GLU A 140 -26.96 2.90 42.59
N ARG A 141 -26.25 1.82 42.96
CA ARG A 141 -26.56 0.96 44.13
C ARG A 141 -26.08 -0.48 43.98
N LYS A 142 -25.24 -0.87 44.96
CA LYS A 142 -25.20 -2.11 45.75
C LYS A 142 -25.47 -3.46 45.07
N GLY A 143 -24.46 -4.34 45.15
CA GLY A 143 -24.64 -5.79 45.17
C GLY A 143 -23.39 -6.48 45.71
N LYS A 144 -23.41 -6.88 46.98
CA LYS A 144 -22.41 -7.74 47.64
C LYS A 144 -22.37 -9.12 46.95
N GLY A 145 -21.18 -9.69 46.78
CA GLY A 145 -21.01 -11.09 46.37
C GLY A 145 -19.58 -11.56 46.61
N SER A 146 -19.31 -12.03 47.82
CA SER A 146 -18.08 -12.69 48.23
C SER A 146 -18.27 -14.20 48.09
N TYR A 147 -17.50 -14.88 47.23
CA TYR A 147 -17.26 -16.33 47.33
C TYR A 147 -15.86 -16.66 46.79
N SER A 148 -14.93 -16.93 47.70
CA SER A 148 -13.74 -17.73 47.47
C SER A 148 -14.10 -19.20 47.62
N ILE A 149 -13.65 -20.07 46.70
CA ILE A 149 -13.56 -21.51 46.93
C ILE A 149 -12.28 -22.05 46.28
N ALA A 150 -11.50 -22.74 47.12
CA ALA A 150 -10.34 -23.61 46.89
C ALA A 150 -9.04 -22.98 46.39
#